data_AF-M4X4B5-F1
#
_entry.id   AF-M4X4B5-F1
#
_cell.length_a   1.000
_cell.length_b   1.000
_cell.length_c   1.000
_cell.angle_alpha   90.00
_cell.angle_beta   90.00
_cell.angle_gamma   90.00
#
_symmetry.space_group_name_H-M   'P 1'
#
loop_
_entity.id
_entity.type
_entity.pdbx_description
1 polymer ?
#
loop_
_entity_poly.entity_id
_entity_poly.type
_entity_poly.pdbx_seq_one_letter_code
_entity_poly.pdbx_strand_id
1 'polypeptide(L)' 'MSKLIIKQAIVVLVTATALYFSGFHLASNEGIENLLDAFMVMLFFITLFPFIINSVKLVYKFFKSLYNIIAV' A
#
# COMPACT_ATOMS: atom_id res chain seq x y z
N MET A 1 9.13 -20.11 6.33
CA MET A 1 8.82 -18.90 5.53
C MET A 1 7.31 -18.78 5.41
N SER A 2 6.61 -17.92 6.17
CA SER A 2 5.17 -17.75 5.89
C SER A 2 4.50 -16.57 6.61
N LYS A 3 4.19 -16.66 7.91
CA LYS A 3 3.19 -15.77 8.54
C LYS A 3 3.49 -14.27 8.47
N LEU A 4 4.74 -13.85 8.69
CA LEU A 4 5.09 -12.43 8.64
C LEU A 4 5.05 -11.86 7.21
N ILE A 5 5.46 -12.64 6.21
CA ILE A 5 5.42 -12.23 4.81
C ILE A 5 3.97 -12.17 4.33
N ILE A 6 3.16 -13.17 4.71
CA ILE A 6 1.72 -13.19 4.40
C ILE A 6 1.01 -11.99 5.04
N LYS A 7 1.27 -11.68 6.32
CA LYS A 7 0.71 -10.49 6.97
C LYS A 7 1.13 -9.21 6.26
N GLN A 8 2.40 -9.07 5.88
CA GLN A 8 2.88 -7.91 5.12
C GLN A 8 2.20 -7.81 3.75
N ALA A 9 2.06 -8.91 3.04
CA ALA A 9 1.36 -8.96 1.75
C ALA A 9 -0.11 -8.57 1.89
N ILE A 10 -0.81 -9.04 2.93
CA ILE A 10 -2.19 -8.63 3.22
C ILE A 10 -2.26 -7.14 3.50
N VAL A 11 -1.36 -6.60 4.32
CA VAL A 11 -1.32 -5.15 4.60
C VAL A 11 -1.08 -4.36 3.32
N VAL A 12 -0.14 -4.77 2.47
CA VAL A 12 0.12 -4.14 1.17
C VAL A 12 -1.13 -4.19 0.30
N LEU A 13 -1.81 -5.35 0.23
CA LEU A 13 -3.01 -5.51 -0.58
C LEU A 13 -4.16 -4.61 -0.12
N VAL A 14 -4.46 -4.59 1.18
CA VAL A 14 -5.52 -3.76 1.77
C VAL A 14 -5.21 -2.28 1.63
N THR A 15 -3.95 -1.89 1.85
CA THR A 15 -3.56 -0.47 1.71
C THR A 15 -3.52 -0.05 0.25
N ALA A 16 -3.14 -0.93 -0.68
CA ALA A 16 -3.20 -0.68 -2.12
C ALA A 16 -4.64 -0.46 -2.61
N THR A 17 -5.59 -1.32 -2.19
CA THR A 17 -6.99 -1.14 -2.58
C THR A 17 -7.57 0.15 -2.01
N ALA A 18 -7.33 0.43 -0.73
CA ALA A 18 -7.76 1.68 -0.11
C ALA A 18 -7.16 2.91 -0.82
N LEU A 19 -5.86 2.89 -1.14
CA LEU A 19 -5.18 3.95 -1.89
C LEU A 19 -5.71 4.12 -3.31
N TYR A 20 -6.02 3.03 -4.00
CA TYR A 20 -6.57 3.11 -5.35
C TYR A 20 -7.91 3.82 -5.35
N PHE A 21 -8.84 3.41 -4.48
CA PHE A 21 -10.16 4.02 -4.41
C PHE A 21 -10.12 5.46 -3.90
N SER A 22 -9.40 5.71 -2.80
CA SER A 22 -9.27 7.07 -2.25
C SER A 22 -8.51 8.00 -3.20
N GLY A 23 -7.43 7.53 -3.82
CA GLY A 23 -6.66 8.30 -4.80
C GLY A 23 -7.45 8.60 -6.07
N PHE A 24 -8.23 7.63 -6.56
CA PHE A 24 -9.12 7.85 -7.70
C PHE A 24 -10.17 8.90 -7.39
N HIS A 25 -10.82 8.81 -6.22
CA HIS A 25 -11.80 9.78 -5.74
C HIS A 25 -11.21 11.20 -5.63
N LEU A 26 -9.97 11.31 -5.13
CA LEU A 26 -9.26 12.58 -5.01
C LEU A 26 -8.83 13.16 -6.37
N ALA A 27 -8.51 12.30 -7.34
CA ALA A 27 -8.13 12.72 -8.66
C ALA A 27 -9.32 13.13 -9.53
N SER A 28 -10.51 12.59 -9.25
CA SER A 28 -11.74 12.88 -9.99
C SER A 28 -12.50 14.11 -9.49
N ASN A 29 -12.28 14.52 -8.23
CA ASN A 29 -13.04 15.60 -7.61
C ASN A 29 -12.21 16.89 -7.52
N GLU A 30 -12.81 18.02 -7.90
CA GLU A 30 -12.21 19.34 -7.73
C GLU A 30 -12.49 19.88 -6.32
N GLY A 31 -11.64 19.50 -5.37
CA GLY A 31 -11.69 20.00 -3.99
C GLY A 31 -12.50 19.12 -3.03
N ILE A 32 -12.86 19.69 -1.88
CA ILE A 32 -13.56 19.01 -0.79
C ILE A 32 -14.94 19.64 -0.68
N GLU A 33 -15.97 18.96 -1.19
CA GLU A 33 -17.35 19.47 -1.20
C GLU A 33 -18.14 18.94 0.00
N ASN A 34 -17.79 17.76 0.49
CA ASN A 34 -18.53 17.10 1.57
C ASN A 34 -17.60 16.34 2.54
N LEU A 35 -18.21 15.82 3.61
CA LEU A 35 -17.51 15.05 4.65
C LEU A 35 -16.89 13.75 4.11
N LEU A 36 -17.46 13.15 3.06
CA LEU A 36 -16.92 11.93 2.46
C LEU A 36 -15.63 12.23 1.71
N ASP A 37 -15.53 13.38 1.03
CA ASP A 37 -14.29 13.81 0.38
C ASP A 37 -13.18 14.00 1.41
N ALA A 38 -13.47 14.68 2.52
CA ALA A 38 -12.52 14.84 3.62
C ALA A 38 -12.08 13.50 4.22
N PHE A 39 -13.02 12.55 4.36
CA PHE A 39 -12.70 11.19 4.80
C PHE A 39 -11.81 10.45 3.79
N MET A 40 -12.05 10.61 2.48
CA MET A 40 -11.21 10.01 1.43
C MET A 40 -9.80 10.60 1.43
N VAL A 41 -9.64 11.92 1.61
CA VAL A 41 -8.33 12.57 1.82
C VAL A 41 -7.60 11.92 3.00
N MET A 42 -8.28 11.80 4.14
CA MET A 42 -7.69 11.24 5.35
C MET A 42 -7.30 9.77 5.16
N LEU A 43 -8.18 8.98 4.54
CA LEU A 43 -7.94 7.57 4.23
C LEU A 43 -6.73 7.40 3.31
N PHE A 44 -6.60 8.24 2.29
CA PHE A 44 -5.46 8.23 1.37
C PHE A 44 -4.15 8.43 2.13
N PHE A 45 -4.03 9.52 2.91
CA PHE A 45 -2.78 9.80 3.62
C PHE A 45 -2.45 8.78 4.72
N ILE A 46 -3.46 8.26 5.43
CA ILE A 46 -3.26 7.22 6.45
C ILE A 46 -2.75 5.91 5.83
N THR A 47 -3.24 5.56 4.64
CA THR A 47 -2.88 4.30 3.99
C THR A 47 -1.61 4.40 3.14
N LEU A 48 -1.22 5.61 2.72
CA LEU A 48 -0.04 5.89 1.90
C LEU A 48 1.26 5.42 2.56
N PHE A 49 1.51 5.85 3.80
CA PHE A 49 2.77 5.51 4.49
C PHE A 49 2.90 4.00 4.78
N PRO A 50 1.89 3.32 5.34
CA PRO A 50 1.93 1.87 5.53
C PRO A 50 2.12 1.12 4.22
N PHE A 51 1.49 1.55 3.11
CA PHE A 51 1.66 0.93 1.81
C PHE A 51 3.12 1.03 1.33
N ILE A 52 3.70 2.23 1.34
CA ILE A 52 5.08 2.46 0.87
C ILE A 52 6.06 1.62 1.69
N ILE A 53 5.98 1.70 3.03
CA ILE A 53 6.92 1.01 3.92
C ILE A 53 6.85 -0.51 3.73
N ASN A 54 5.63 -1.07 3.68
CA ASN A 54 5.48 -2.52 3.53
C ASN A 54 5.82 -2.99 2.11
N SER A 55 5.53 -2.20 1.08
CA SER A 55 5.88 -2.51 -0.30
C SER A 55 7.40 -2.55 -0.50
N VAL A 56 8.13 -1.53 -0.02
CA VAL A 56 9.60 -1.51 -0.08
C VAL A 56 10.20 -2.72 0.64
N LYS A 57 9.70 -3.04 1.84
CA LYS A 57 10.15 -4.23 2.59
C LYS A 57 9.88 -5.53 1.84
N LEU A 58 8.71 -5.66 1.20
CA LEU A 58 8.34 -6.86 0.44
C LEU A 58 9.22 -7.01 -0.80
N VAL A 59 9.44 -5.93 -1.54
CA VAL A 59 10.30 -5.87 -2.72
C VAL A 59 11.75 -6.22 -2.35
N TYR A 60 12.29 -5.65 -1.27
CA TYR A 60 13.63 -5.99 -0.79
C TYR A 60 13.76 -7.48 -0.45
N LYS A 61 12.76 -8.06 0.24
CA LYS A 61 12.75 -9.49 0.55
C LYS A 61 12.68 -10.35 -0.71
N PHE A 62 11.91 -9.93 -1.70
CA PHE A 62 11.81 -10.62 -2.98
C PHE A 62 13.16 -10.63 -3.71
N PHE A 63 13.82 -9.48 -3.85
CA PHE A 63 15.16 -9.41 -4.45
C PHE A 63 16.21 -10.21 -3.67
N LYS A 64 16.18 -10.15 -2.34
CA LYS A 64 17.06 -10.96 -1.50
C LYS A 64 16.85 -12.46 -1.73
N SER A 65 15.59 -12.89 -1.88
CA SER A 65 15.26 -14.29 -2.19
C SER A 65 15.77 -14.69 -3.56
N LEU A 66 15.62 -13.83 -4.58
CA LEU A 66 16.14 -14.08 -5.92
C LEU A 66 17.67 -14.20 -5.93
N TYR A 67 18.36 -13.26 -5.26
CA TYR A 67 19.81 -13.31 -5.13
C TYR A 67 20.29 -14.61 -4.47
N ASN A 68 19.63 -15.04 -3.39
CA ASN A 68 19.95 -16.30 -2.72
C ASN A 68 19.71 -17.54 -3.59
N ILE A 69 18.77 -17.51 -4.54
CA ILE A 69 18.54 -18.62 -5.48
C ILE A 69 19.63 -18.64 -6.55
N ILE A 70 20.10 -17.48 -7.00
CA ILE A 70 21.13 -17.36 -8.06
C ILE A 70 22.54 -17.63 -7.51
N ALA A 71 22.79 -17.32 -6.23
CA ALA A 71 24.08 -17.53 -5.57
C ALA A 71 24.32 -18.99 -5.10
N VAL A 72 23.36 -19.89 -5.32
CA VAL A 72 23.45 -21.34 -5.07
C VAL A 72 23.64 -22.05 -6.42
#